data_AF-F8P0T6-F1
#
_entry.id   AF-F8P0T6-F1
#
_cell.length_a   1.000
_cell.length_b   1.000
_cell.length_c   1.000
_cell.angle_alpha   90.00
_cell.angle_beta   90.00
_cell.angle_gamma   90.00
#
_symmetry.space_group_name_H-M   'P 1'
#
loop_
_entity.id
_entity.type
_entity.pdbx_description
1 polymer ?
#
loop_
_entity_poly.entity_id
_entity_poly.type
_entity_poly.pdbx_seq_one_letter_code
_entity_poly.pdbx_strand_id
1 'polypeptide(L)' 'MDAHRHRELKWMALLPTTPPAQARKSKKVRRLLIEGVPSSVRYLVWCHLTDSKARALPNVYSQLGKRGRVPVFN' A
#
# COMPACT_ATOMS: atom_id res chain seq x y z
N MET A 1 -8.92 -16.50 -17.00
CA MET A 1 -8.21 -15.19 -16.92
C MET A 1 -9.12 -14.07 -16.41
N ASP A 2 -10.43 -14.18 -16.57
CA ASP A 2 -11.38 -13.08 -16.35
C ASP A 2 -11.52 -12.66 -14.89
N ALA A 3 -11.40 -13.61 -13.94
CA ALA A 3 -11.45 -13.30 -12.52
C ALA A 3 -10.30 -12.39 -12.05
N HIS A 4 -9.09 -12.56 -12.61
CA HIS A 4 -7.94 -11.70 -12.29
C HIS A 4 -8.19 -10.27 -12.77
N ARG A 5 -8.56 -10.12 -14.06
CA ARG A 5 -8.85 -8.83 -14.68
C ARG A 5 -10.01 -8.11 -13.99
N HIS A 6 -11.06 -8.84 -13.64
CA HIS A 6 -12.20 -8.28 -12.94
C HIS A 6 -11.82 -7.76 -11.54
N ARG A 7 -10.94 -8.46 -10.82
CA ARG A 7 -10.44 -8.02 -9.51
C ARG A 7 -9.56 -6.79 -9.61
N GLU A 8 -8.71 -6.73 -10.64
CA GLU A 8 -7.90 -5.56 -10.94
C GLU A 8 -8.77 -4.32 -11.21
N LEU A 9 -9.81 -4.45 -12.04
CA LEU A 9 -10.77 -3.37 -12.31
C LEU A 9 -11.49 -2.90 -11.03
N LYS A 10 -11.89 -3.83 -10.15
CA LYS A 10 -12.47 -3.48 -8.84
C LYS A 10 -11.51 -2.64 -8.00
N TRP A 11 -10.22 -2.99 -7.98
CA TRP A 11 -9.20 -2.22 -7.27
C TRP A 11 -8.99 -0.84 -7.87
N MET A 12 -8.84 -0.75 -9.19
CA MET A 12 -8.66 0.51 -9.90
C MET A 12 -9.84 1.47 -9.70
N ALA A 13 -11.07 0.95 -9.71
CA ALA A 13 -12.27 1.75 -9.46
C ALA A 13 -12.41 2.17 -7.99
N LEU A 14 -11.94 1.35 -7.05
CA LEU A 14 -12.08 1.61 -5.62
C LEU A 14 -11.07 2.63 -5.09
N LEU A 15 -9.80 2.54 -5.50
CA LEU A 15 -8.70 3.38 -5.00
C LEU A 15 -8.99 4.90 -4.98
N PRO A 16 -9.59 5.52 -6.02
CA PRO A 16 -9.88 6.95 -5.99
C PRO A 16 -11.08 7.32 -5.11
N THR A 17 -11.94 6.36 -4.76
CA THR A 17 -13.22 6.62 -4.05
C THR A 17 -13.09 6.62 -2.53
N THR A 18 -12.03 6.02 -2.00
CA THR A 18 -11.80 5.91 -0.56
C THR A 18 -10.55 6.69 -0.20
N PRO A 19 -10.59 7.67 0.73
CA PRO A 19 -9.36 8.31 1.18
C PRO A 19 -8.40 7.30 1.84
N PRO A 20 -7.08 7.34 1.56
CA PRO A 20 -6.10 6.42 2.15
C PRO A 20 -6.18 6.32 3.69
N ALA A 21 -6.34 7.47 4.36
CA ALA A 21 -6.51 7.54 5.82
C ALA A 21 -7.71 6.73 6.36
N GLN A 22 -8.71 6.49 5.53
CA GLN A 22 -9.92 5.74 5.88
C GLN A 22 -9.95 4.32 5.29
N ALA A 23 -8.99 3.96 4.44
CA ALA A 23 -8.99 2.71 3.69
C ALA A 23 -9.13 1.47 4.58
N ARG A 24 -8.39 1.40 5.69
CA ARG A 24 -8.45 0.27 6.63
C ARG A 24 -9.78 0.15 7.38
N LYS A 25 -10.53 1.25 7.52
CA LYS A 25 -11.85 1.28 8.17
C LYS A 25 -12.98 0.87 7.22
N SER A 26 -12.78 0.97 5.91
CA SER A 26 -13.77 0.60 4.90
C SER A 26 -14.02 -0.90 4.85
N LYS A 27 -15.28 -1.31 5.06
CA LYS A 27 -15.72 -2.71 4.89
C LYS A 27 -15.46 -3.22 3.46
N LYS A 28 -15.63 -2.35 2.46
CA LYS A 28 -15.44 -2.68 1.04
C LYS A 28 -13.97 -2.97 0.72
N VAL A 29 -13.05 -2.13 1.23
CA VAL A 29 -11.59 -2.35 1.10
C VAL A 29 -11.19 -3.67 1.76
N ARG A 30 -11.62 -3.92 3.01
CA ARG A 30 -11.28 -5.15 3.74
C ARG A 30 -11.77 -6.42 3.02
N ARG A 31 -13.00 -6.39 2.49
CA ARG A 31 -13.53 -7.51 1.71
C ARG A 31 -12.66 -7.77 0.47
N LEU A 32 -12.31 -6.72 -0.27
CA LEU A 32 -11.50 -6.87 -1.48
C LEU A 32 -10.07 -7.36 -1.18
N LEU A 33 -9.51 -7.03 -0.01
CA LEU A 33 -8.24 -7.57 0.45
C LEU A 33 -8.30 -9.08 0.70
N ILE A 34 -9.37 -9.57 1.33
CA ILE A 34 -9.58 -11.00 1.57
C ILE A 34 -9.72 -11.74 0.23
N GLU A 35 -10.41 -11.14 -0.75
CA GLU A 35 -10.50 -11.69 -2.11
C GLU A 35 -9.13 -11.73 -2.80
N GLY A 36 -8.19 -10.87 -2.40
CA GLY A 36 -6.80 -10.86 -2.84
C GLY A 36 -6.40 -9.61 -3.63
N VAL A 37 -5.09 -9.40 -3.76
CA VAL A 37 -4.53 -8.25 -4.47
C VAL A 37 -3.71 -8.72 -5.69
N PRO A 38 -4.17 -8.42 -6.92
CA PRO A 38 -3.41 -8.70 -8.14
C PRO A 38 -2.02 -8.05 -8.10
N SER A 39 -1.03 -8.71 -8.72
CA SER A 39 0.36 -8.21 -8.72
C SER A 39 0.49 -6.84 -9.39
N SER A 40 -0.27 -6.58 -10.46
CA SER A 40 -0.25 -5.32 -11.22
C SER A 40 -0.62 -4.09 -10.39
N VAL A 41 -1.49 -4.23 -9.38
CA VAL A 41 -1.95 -3.12 -8.54
C VAL A 41 -1.42 -3.18 -7.11
N ARG A 42 -0.62 -4.21 -6.76
CA ARG A 42 -0.18 -4.48 -5.39
C ARG A 42 0.53 -3.29 -4.75
N TYR A 43 1.44 -2.66 -5.49
CA TYR A 43 2.16 -1.47 -5.03
C TYR A 43 1.18 -0.35 -4.65
N LEU A 44 0.22 -0.02 -5.52
CA LEU A 44 -0.76 1.04 -5.29
C LEU A 44 -1.64 0.75 -4.08
N VAL A 45 -2.11 -0.49 -3.95
CA VAL A 45 -2.95 -0.93 -2.82
C VAL A 45 -2.19 -0.83 -1.49
N TRP A 46 -0.94 -1.28 -1.43
CA TRP A 46 -0.15 -1.20 -0.20
C TRP A 46 0.17 0.25 0.20
N CYS A 47 0.55 1.09 -0.76
CA CYS A 47 0.71 2.53 -0.52
C CYS A 47 -0.58 3.17 0.01
N HIS A 48 -1.73 2.79 -0.56
CA HIS A 48 -3.03 3.31 -0.15
C HIS A 48 -3.41 2.89 1.28
N LEU A 49 -3.23 1.63 1.65
CA LEU A 49 -3.58 1.13 2.98
C LEU A 49 -2.71 1.71 4.10
N THR A 50 -1.47 2.06 3.77
CA THR A 50 -0.50 2.62 4.71
C THR A 50 -0.55 4.14 4.77
N ASP A 51 -1.39 4.78 3.94
CA ASP A 51 -1.43 6.23 3.77
C ASP A 51 -0.01 6.78 3.48
N SER A 52 0.70 6.10 2.58
CA SER A 52 2.14 6.29 2.41
C SER A 52 2.52 7.70 1.97
N LYS A 53 1.66 8.36 1.19
CA LYS A 53 1.89 9.72 0.70
C LYS A 53 1.83 10.76 1.82
N ALA A 54 0.89 10.62 2.75
CA ALA A 54 0.78 11.54 3.90
C ALA A 54 1.95 11.38 4.88
N ARG A 55 2.60 10.20 4.89
CA ARG A 55 3.73 9.86 5.77
C ARG A 55 5.08 9.89 5.07
N ALA A 56 5.11 10.22 3.78
CA ALA A 56 6.33 10.25 3.01
C ALA A 56 7.19 11.43 3.47
N LEU A 57 8.34 11.12 4.06
CA LEU A 57 9.37 12.10 4.36
C LEU A 57 10.46 11.99 3.29
N PRO A 58 10.58 12.98 2.40
CA PRO A 58 11.58 12.96 1.34
C PRO A 58 12.98 12.76 1.92
N ASN A 59 13.79 11.93 1.27
CA ASN A 59 15.19 11.69 1.57
C ASN A 59 15.52 11.06 2.94
N VAL A 60 14.55 10.84 3.84
CA VAL A 60 14.83 10.24 5.16
C VAL A 60 15.45 8.85 5.03
N TYR A 61 14.92 7.99 4.16
CA TYR A 61 15.50 6.67 3.93
C TYR A 61 16.96 6.75 3.46
N SER A 62 17.25 7.65 2.52
CA SER A 62 18.62 7.89 2.02
C SER A 62 19.55 8.41 3.13
N GLN A 63 19.07 9.31 3.98
CA GLN A 63 19.83 9.83 5.13
C GLN A 63 20.12 8.74 6.16
N LEU A 64 19.16 7.87 6.46
CA LEU A 64 19.35 6.75 7.39
C LEU A 64 20.39 5.75 6.86
N GLY A 65 20.42 5.51 5.55
CA GLY A 65 21.42 4.63 4.92
C GLY A 65 22.87 5.14 5.00
N LYS A 66 23.08 6.44 5.24
CA LYS A 66 24.41 7.03 5.45
C LYS A 66 24.93 6.89 6.88
N ARG A 67 24.06 6.51 7.84
CA ARG A 67 24.48 6.34 9.24
C ARG A 67 25.41 5.14 9.36
N GLY A 68 26.45 5.28 10.19
CA GLY A 68 27.33 4.16 10.53
C GLY A 68 26.52 3.00 11.10
N ARG A 69 26.85 1.77 10.68
CA ARG A 69 26.22 0.57 11.24
C ARG A 69 26.67 0.42 12.68
N VAL A 70 25.72 0.43 13.62
CA VAL A 70 25.99 0.11 15.02
C VAL A 70 26.07 -1.41 15.14
N PRO A 71 27.12 -1.99 15.74
CA PRO A 71 27.17 -3.42 16.01
C PRO A 71 25.95 -3.83 16.84
N VAL A 72 25.27 -4.90 16.43
CA VAL A 72 24.05 -5.36 17.12
C VAL A 72 24.40 -5.96 18.50
N PHE A 73 25.65 -6.43 18.67
CA PHE A 73 26.20 -6.92 19.93
C PHE A 73 27.69 -6.57 20.02
N ASN A 74 28.20 -6.42 21.25
CA ASN A 74 29.63 -6.30 21.56
C ASN A 74 30.29 -7.67 21.66
#